data_AF-A0A8S3C331-F1
#
_entry.id   AF-A0A8S3C331-F1
#
_cell.length_a   1.000
_cell.length_b   1.000
_cell.length_c   1.000
_cell.angle_alpha   90.00
_cell.angle_beta   90.00
_cell.angle_gamma   90.00
#
_symmetry.space_group_name_H-M   'P 1'
#
loop_
_entity.id
_entity.type
_entity.pdbx_description
1 polymer ?
#
loop_
_entity_poly.entity_id
_entity_poly.type
_entity_poly.pdbx_seq_one_letter_code
_entity_poly.pdbx_strand_id
1 'polypeptide(L)' 'MLPRLRLPWARLKFFFVDQRFVPFTSDDSTYGNYQSKLFRQLPLTENNIIKIDANLEIVEEYAKDYQNKLQ' A
#
# COMPACT_ATOMS: atom_id res chain seq x y z
N MET A 1 1.11 -20.68 1.21
CA MET A 1 1.50 -19.37 1.79
C MET A 1 2.31 -18.59 0.77
N LEU A 2 1.96 -17.32 0.54
CA LEU A 2 2.57 -16.43 -0.48
C LEU A 2 4.12 -16.37 -0.42
N PRO A 3 4.78 -16.23 0.74
CA PRO A 3 6.25 -16.13 0.81
C PRO A 3 7.01 -17.34 0.25
N ARG A 4 6.36 -18.51 0.14
CA ARG A 4 6.98 -19.75 -0.37
C ARG A 4 6.87 -19.88 -1.90
N LEU A 5 6.15 -18.97 -2.56
CA LEU A 5 5.97 -18.98 -4.00
C LEU A 5 7.17 -18.34 -4.70
N ARG A 6 7.61 -18.96 -5.80
CA ARG A 6 8.64 -18.41 -6.69
C ARG A 6 7.98 -17.46 -7.69
N LEU A 7 7.75 -16.23 -7.26
CA LEU A 7 7.21 -15.16 -8.10
C LEU A 7 8.31 -14.15 -8.45
N PRO A 8 8.20 -13.44 -9.59
CA PRO A 8 9.08 -12.33 -9.90
C PRO A 8 8.71 -11.09 -9.07
N TRP A 9 8.88 -11.16 -7.75
CA TRP A 9 8.39 -10.16 -6.78
C TRP A 9 8.74 -8.71 -7.14
N ALA A 10 9.96 -8.47 -7.61
CA ALA A 10 10.41 -7.14 -8.05
C ALA A 10 9.56 -6.54 -9.18
N ARG A 11 8.87 -7.36 -9.98
CA ARG A 11 7.98 -6.94 -11.08
C ARG A 11 6.52 -6.77 -10.67
N LEU A 12 6.14 -7.23 -9.47
CA LEU A 12 4.76 -7.15 -9.02
C LEU A 12 4.45 -5.77 -8.45
N LYS A 13 3.25 -5.27 -8.72
CA LYS A 13 2.74 -4.02 -8.13
C LYS A 13 1.49 -4.34 -7.33
N PHE A 14 1.42 -3.81 -6.12
CA PHE A 14 0.28 -3.92 -5.23
C PHE A 14 -0.44 -2.58 -5.19
N PHE A 15 -1.74 -2.64 -5.38
CA PHE A 15 -2.65 -1.51 -5.33
C PHE A 15 -3.75 -1.81 -4.32
N PHE A 16 -4.19 -0.78 -3.63
CA PHE A 16 -5.35 -0.80 -2.76
C PHE A 16 -6.59 -0.37 -3.53
N VAL A 17 -7.67 -1.12 -3.38
CA VAL A 17 -9.00 -0.77 -3.92
C VAL A 17 -9.60 0.38 -3.11
N ASP A 18 -9.40 0.35 -1.80
CA ASP A 18 -9.78 1.39 -0.86
C ASP A 18 -8.73 1.52 0.26
N GLN A 19 -8.72 2.68 0.90
CA GLN A 19 -7.92 2.92 2.09
C GLN A 19 -8.66 3.90 3.00
N ARG A 20 -8.62 3.63 4.30
CA ARG A 20 -9.25 4.45 5.31
C ARG A 20 -8.43 5.72 5.48
N PHE A 21 -9.10 6.86 5.53
CA PHE A 21 -8.49 8.16 5.76
C PHE A 21 -8.10 8.32 7.25
N VAL A 22 -7.06 7.58 7.65
CA VAL A 22 -6.49 7.53 9.00
C VAL A 22 -4.96 7.36 8.89
N PRO A 23 -4.19 7.71 9.94
CA PRO A 23 -2.76 7.45 9.98
C PRO A 23 -2.40 5.98 9.75
N PHE A 24 -1.24 5.71 9.14
CA PHE A 24 -0.78 4.33 8.90
C PHE A 24 -0.48 3.52 10.18
N THR A 25 -0.35 4.19 11.32
CA THR A 25 -0.21 3.57 12.64
C THR A 25 -1.56 3.14 13.24
N SER A 26 -2.69 3.57 12.68
CA SER A 26 -4.02 3.13 13.11
C SER A 26 -4.25 1.66 12.76
N ASP A 27 -4.90 0.92 13.67
CA ASP A 27 -5.34 -0.45 13.43
C ASP A 27 -6.37 -0.56 12.28
N ASP A 28 -7.03 0.54 11.94
CA ASP A 28 -7.97 0.61 10.81
C ASP A 28 -7.28 0.88 9.46
N SER A 29 -5.96 1.11 9.45
CA SER A 29 -5.23 1.34 8.22
C SER A 29 -5.10 0.06 7.39
N THR A 30 -5.64 0.05 6.17
CA THR A 30 -5.46 -1.06 5.23
C THR A 30 -3.97 -1.26 4.95
N TYR A 31 -3.25 -0.20 4.53
CA TYR A 31 -1.81 -0.29 4.29
C TYR A 31 -1.04 -0.74 5.55
N GLY A 32 -1.33 -0.18 6.73
CA GLY A 32 -0.66 -0.55 7.98
C GLY A 32 -0.82 -2.05 8.31
N ASN A 33 -2.02 -2.59 8.12
CA ASN A 33 -2.30 -4.01 8.30
C ASN A 33 -1.53 -4.88 7.31
N TYR A 34 -1.56 -4.56 6.01
CA TYR A 34 -0.80 -5.32 5.00
C TYR A 34 0.71 -5.23 5.24
N GLN A 35 1.22 -4.05 5.61
CA GLN A 35 2.63 -3.85 5.89
C GLN A 35 3.10 -4.73 7.06
N SER A 36 2.36 -4.74 8.17
CA SER A 36 2.73 -5.50 9.37
C SER A 36 2.54 -7.00 9.21
N LYS A 37 1.48 -7.46 8.51
CA LYS A 37 1.07 -8.87 8.46
C LYS A 37 1.49 -9.61 7.19
N LEU A 38 1.79 -8.92 6.08
CA LEU A 38 2.11 -9.56 4.80
C LEU A 38 3.37 -9.00 4.14
N PHE A 39 3.43 -7.70 3.82
CA PHE A 39 4.48 -7.15 2.96
C PHE A 39 5.88 -7.25 3.59
N ARG A 40 6.01 -7.14 4.92
CA ARG A 40 7.29 -7.40 5.63
C ARG A 40 7.82 -8.83 5.45
N GLN A 41 6.97 -9.78 5.05
CA GLN A 41 7.35 -11.18 4.83
C GLN A 41 7.64 -11.49 3.35
N LEU A 42 7.47 -10.51 2.45
CA LEU A 42 7.66 -10.66 1.01
C LEU A 42 8.90 -9.88 0.57
N PRO A 43 9.65 -10.35 -0.45
CA PRO A 43 10.83 -9.65 -0.95
C PRO A 43 10.43 -8.49 -1.88
N LEU A 44 9.77 -7.49 -1.29
CA LEU A 44 9.27 -6.29 -1.96
C LEU A 44 10.21 -5.11 -1.73
N THR A 45 10.26 -4.24 -2.71
CA THR A 45 10.84 -2.90 -2.66
C THR A 45 9.72 -1.87 -2.43
N GLU A 46 10.08 -0.64 -2.05
CA GLU A 46 9.09 0.44 -1.87
C GLU A 46 8.27 0.70 -3.14
N ASN A 47 8.91 0.54 -4.31
CA ASN A 47 8.25 0.70 -5.60
C ASN A 47 7.21 -0.39 -5.88
N ASN A 48 7.20 -1.51 -5.18
CA ASN A 48 6.19 -2.56 -5.40
C ASN A 48 4.83 -2.17 -4.80
N ILE A 49 4.77 -1.23 -3.86
CA ILE A 49 3.54 -0.91 -3.13
C ILE A 49 3.11 0.51 -3.50
N ILE A 50 2.06 0.61 -4.32
CA ILE A 50 1.48 1.90 -4.69
C ILE A 50 0.51 2.30 -3.58
N LYS A 51 0.91 3.29 -2.81
CA LYS A 51 0.14 3.83 -1.68
C LYS A 51 -0.06 5.33 -1.85
N ILE A 52 -1.22 5.78 -1.42
CA ILE A 52 -1.53 7.16 -1.03
C ILE A 52 -0.44 7.81 -0.16
N ASP A 53 -0.41 9.15 -0.16
CA ASP A 53 0.30 9.92 0.85
C ASP A 53 -0.58 10.12 2.10
N ALA A 54 -0.16 9.52 3.22
CA ALA A 54 -0.87 9.62 4.49
C ALA A 54 -0.64 10.93 5.25
N ASN A 55 0.20 11.83 4.72
CA ASN A 55 0.43 13.16 5.31
C ASN A 55 -0.55 14.21 4.75
N LEU A 56 -1.35 13.88 3.74
CA LEU A 56 -2.36 14.78 3.21
C LEU A 56 -3.53 14.88 4.19
N GLU A 57 -3.91 16.11 4.53
CA GLU A 57 -4.95 16.40 5.53
C GLU A 57 -6.37 16.49 4.92
N ILE A 58 -6.46 16.56 3.60
CA ILE A 58 -7.72 16.74 2.87
C ILE A 58 -8.02 15.47 2.05
N VAL A 59 -9.23 14.93 2.20
CA VAL A 59 -9.68 13.68 1.57
C VAL A 59 -9.65 13.77 0.04
N GLU A 60 -10.00 14.91 -0.53
CA GLU A 60 -9.99 15.14 -1.97
C GLU A 60 -8.56 15.11 -2.55
N GLU A 61 -7.59 15.70 -1.83
CA GLU A 61 -6.17 15.66 -2.23
C GLU A 61 -5.63 14.23 -2.14
N TYR A 62 -6.04 13.49 -1.12
CA TYR A 62 -5.70 12.09 -0.92
C TYR A 62 -6.17 11.20 -2.07
N ALA A 63 -7.42 11.38 -2.52
CA ALA A 63 -7.97 10.66 -3.67
C ALA A 63 -7.27 11.05 -4.97
N LYS A 64 -7.00 12.35 -5.17
CA LYS A 64 -6.33 12.87 -6.37
C LYS A 64 -4.89 12.39 -6.48
N ASP A 65 -4.13 12.40 -5.39
CA ASP A 65 -2.77 11.85 -5.32
C ASP A 65 -2.77 10.39 -5.75
N TYR A 66 -3.69 9.58 -5.21
CA TYR A 66 -3.75 8.17 -5.56
C TYR A 66 -4.14 7.95 -7.02
N GLN A 67 -5.11 8.70 -7.55
CA GLN A 67 -5.46 8.65 -8.96
C GLN A 67 -4.25 8.93 -9.86
N ASN A 68 -3.44 9.93 -9.53
CA ASN A 68 -2.24 10.26 -10.30
C ASN A 68 -1.18 9.14 -10.28
N LYS A 69 -1.11 8.37 -9.18
CA LYS A 69 -0.19 7.21 -9.05
C LYS A 69 -0.66 5.96 -9.81
N LEU A 70 -1.92 5.93 -10.24
CA LEU A 70 -2.52 4.82 -11.00
C LEU A 70 -2.48 5.01 -12.52
N GLN A 71 -2.17 6.23 -12.99
CA GLN A 71 -1.99 6.54 -14.41
C GLN A 71 -0.65 6.00 -14.92
#